data_AF-A0A7W8WF62-F1
#
_entry.id   AF-A0A7W8WF62-F1
#
_cell.length_a   1.000
_cell.length_b   1.000
_cell.length_c   1.000
_cell.angle_alpha   90.00
_cell.angle_beta   90.00
_cell.angle_gamma   90.00
#
_symmetry.space_group_name_H-M   'P 1'
#
loop_
_entity.id
_entity.type
_entity.pdbx_description
1 polymer ?
#
loop_
_entity_poly.entity_id
_entity_poly.type
_entity_poly.pdbx_seq_one_letter_code
_entity_poly.pdbx_strand_id
1 'polypeptide(L)'
;MEAVRTFLETQPLFALFLTIALGYLVGEINIKGVALGSGAVLFVGLALGAFAPKSAPPALLGTLGLLLFLYGIGIQYGAQFFRGLTSREGVKANAAACLGVIASGLVACAFIHFGITLADALGMFAGSGTSTASLQVAIASMKSSNAAVAYSVTYPFGVAGPILFLYVLNSVLKAKISKPSAKVLETAEIALRNASLFGLKLSELSTRLPAGVVIAAVRRAHHNQLPSDDFTLRVDDVLLATATERRPLDEATALCGELQPGRISSHREDLDYMRVFASSPSVVGTALGNLRFPDGVNCAVAHVRRGDADLLSTPELVLEAGDRVGLLVSSAHRARVRAFFGDSIKGTADLSFICLGIGAAAGLLVGAIPLRAPGLGAFSLGLAALLLVALCLGKARRNGPFVWVMPLSANLVLRNLGLTIFLAQVGLSCGPKFVATVGTAGPLLLLYGVITLLVLVGVTAVCCLWVFRLSFDTSVGVICGATGNPAILAFANRIAPTDQPDVMYAMIFPSMTIVKVLFVQIAIAIAAG
;
A
#
# COMPACT_ATOMS: atom_id res chain seq x y z
N MET A 1 14.50 -10.43 -41.08
CA MET A 1 13.99 -11.12 -39.86
C MET A 1 15.11 -11.81 -39.09
N GLU A 2 15.98 -12.60 -39.73
CA GLU A 2 17.10 -13.28 -39.04
C GLU A 2 18.10 -12.31 -38.39
N ALA A 3 18.55 -11.27 -39.09
CA ALA A 3 19.48 -10.28 -38.52
C ALA A 3 18.93 -9.63 -37.24
N VAL A 4 17.62 -9.31 -37.21
CA VAL A 4 16.95 -8.75 -36.02
C VAL A 4 16.90 -9.78 -34.90
N ARG A 5 16.54 -11.03 -35.21
CA ARG A 5 16.55 -12.13 -34.23
C ARG A 5 17.94 -12.33 -33.63
N THR A 6 18.98 -12.44 -34.45
CA THR A 6 20.37 -12.60 -33.99
C THR A 6 20.82 -11.42 -33.13
N PHE A 7 20.43 -10.20 -33.49
CA PHE A 7 20.74 -9.02 -32.67
C PHE A 7 20.06 -9.10 -31.29
N LEU A 8 18.78 -9.47 -31.23
CA LEU A 8 18.05 -9.63 -29.97
C LEU A 8 18.64 -10.75 -29.09
N GLU A 9 19.03 -11.87 -29.70
CA GLU A 9 19.65 -12.99 -28.99
C GLU A 9 21.08 -12.68 -28.49
N THR A 10 21.80 -11.75 -29.13
CA THR A 10 23.15 -11.34 -28.70
C THR A 10 23.16 -10.15 -27.73
N GLN A 11 22.08 -9.36 -27.68
CA GLN A 11 21.95 -8.18 -26.84
C GLN A 11 20.76 -8.32 -25.86
N PRO A 12 20.87 -9.17 -24.81
CA PRO A 12 19.76 -9.48 -23.90
C PRO A 12 19.29 -8.27 -23.07
N LEU A 13 20.17 -7.32 -22.78
CA LEU A 13 19.77 -6.05 -22.14
C LEU A 13 18.92 -5.19 -23.07
N PHE A 14 19.28 -5.13 -24.36
CA PHE A 14 18.47 -4.43 -25.35
C PHE A 14 17.10 -5.11 -25.48
N ALA A 15 17.06 -6.44 -25.57
CA ALA A 15 15.81 -7.20 -25.62
C ALA A 15 14.93 -6.94 -24.39
N LEU A 16 15.52 -6.89 -23.19
CA LEU A 16 14.82 -6.56 -21.95
C LEU A 16 14.19 -5.16 -22.02
N PHE A 17 14.97 -4.12 -22.31
CA PHE A 17 14.43 -2.75 -22.34
C PHE A 17 13.47 -2.51 -23.50
N LEU A 18 13.67 -3.16 -24.65
CA LEU A 18 12.73 -3.14 -25.76
C LEU A 18 11.39 -3.78 -25.36
N THR A 19 11.44 -4.92 -24.67
CA THR A 19 10.25 -5.61 -24.15
C THR A 19 9.49 -4.71 -23.17
N ILE A 20 10.20 -4.00 -22.30
CA ILE A 20 9.61 -3.06 -21.35
C ILE A 20 8.95 -1.90 -22.09
N ALA A 21 9.65 -1.27 -23.04
CA ALA A 21 9.14 -0.13 -23.78
C ALA A 21 7.88 -0.47 -24.59
N LEU A 22 7.94 -1.57 -25.36
CA LEU A 22 6.78 -2.06 -26.13
C LEU A 22 5.66 -2.56 -25.20
N GLY A 23 6.01 -3.19 -24.08
CA GLY A 23 5.08 -3.64 -23.06
C GLY A 23 4.26 -2.50 -22.46
N TYR A 24 4.90 -1.39 -22.08
CA TYR A 24 4.20 -0.20 -21.60
C TYR A 24 3.38 0.47 -22.70
N LEU A 25 3.91 0.55 -23.93
CA LEU A 25 3.16 1.09 -25.07
C LEU A 25 1.84 0.35 -25.29
N VAL A 26 1.86 -0.99 -25.19
CA VAL A 26 0.66 -1.82 -25.28
C VAL A 26 -0.19 -1.74 -24.00
N GLY A 27 0.45 -1.69 -22.84
CA GLY A 27 -0.20 -1.70 -21.52
C GLY A 27 -0.96 -0.43 -21.19
N GLU A 28 -0.57 0.70 -21.77
CA GLU A 28 -1.27 2.00 -21.64
C GLU A 28 -2.50 2.11 -22.54
N ILE A 29 -2.68 1.19 -23.49
CA ILE A 29 -3.88 1.16 -24.33
C ILE A 29 -5.09 0.89 -23.42
N ASN A 30 -5.92 1.91 -23.27
CA ASN A 30 -7.09 1.89 -22.41
C ASN A 30 -8.35 1.58 -23.23
N ILE A 31 -8.98 0.45 -22.94
CA ILE A 31 -10.25 0.05 -23.56
C ILE A 31 -11.35 0.15 -22.50
N LYS A 32 -12.29 1.08 -22.70
CA LYS A 32 -13.44 1.31 -21.79
C LYS A 32 -13.06 1.52 -20.31
N GLY A 33 -11.94 2.18 -20.04
CA GLY A 33 -11.49 2.50 -18.69
C GLY A 33 -10.64 1.41 -18.02
N VAL A 34 -10.31 0.32 -18.74
CA VAL A 34 -9.46 -0.78 -18.29
C VAL A 34 -8.18 -0.81 -19.13
N ALA A 35 -7.04 -0.94 -18.46
CA ALA A 35 -5.73 -1.05 -19.08
C ALA A 35 -4.99 -2.26 -18.48
N LEU A 36 -4.17 -2.94 -19.28
CA LEU A 36 -3.36 -4.08 -18.80
C LEU A 36 -2.23 -3.63 -17.86
N GLY A 37 -1.78 -2.38 -18.00
CA GLY A 37 -0.67 -1.82 -17.23
C GLY A 37 0.64 -2.57 -17.45
N SER A 38 1.46 -2.68 -16.41
CA SER A 38 2.76 -3.38 -16.46
C SER A 38 2.63 -4.87 -16.80
N GLY A 39 1.44 -5.47 -16.64
CA GLY A 39 1.16 -6.85 -17.07
C GLY A 39 1.37 -7.08 -18.56
N ALA A 40 1.18 -6.05 -19.40
CA ALA A 40 1.41 -6.12 -20.85
C ALA A 40 2.88 -6.47 -21.21
N VAL A 41 3.83 -6.10 -20.35
CA VAL A 41 5.26 -6.39 -20.50
C VAL A 41 5.51 -7.90 -20.56
N LEU A 42 4.75 -8.70 -19.82
CA LEU A 42 4.83 -10.16 -19.90
C LEU A 42 4.46 -10.67 -21.29
N PHE A 43 3.33 -10.22 -21.86
CA PHE A 43 2.83 -10.68 -23.16
C PHE A 43 3.75 -10.29 -24.30
N VAL A 44 4.24 -9.05 -24.29
CA VAL A 44 5.27 -8.60 -25.23
C VAL A 44 6.53 -9.43 -25.07
N GLY A 45 6.93 -9.75 -23.83
CA GLY A 45 8.06 -10.62 -23.53
C GLY A 45 7.87 -12.03 -24.08
N LEU A 46 6.67 -12.62 -23.96
CA LEU A 46 6.36 -13.93 -24.53
C LEU A 46 6.44 -13.91 -26.06
N ALA A 47 5.92 -12.87 -26.70
CA ALA A 47 5.98 -12.72 -28.15
C ALA A 47 7.43 -12.57 -28.65
N LEU A 48 8.22 -11.70 -28.00
CA LEU A 48 9.63 -11.51 -28.32
C LEU A 48 10.48 -12.74 -27.99
N GLY A 49 10.19 -13.42 -26.88
CA GLY A 49 10.84 -14.67 -26.50
C GLY A 49 10.52 -15.80 -27.45
N ALA A 50 9.30 -15.87 -27.99
CA ALA A 50 8.94 -16.82 -29.03
C ALA A 50 9.68 -16.54 -30.35
N PHE A 51 9.81 -15.25 -30.71
CA PHE A 51 10.54 -14.82 -31.91
C PHE A 51 12.06 -15.01 -31.80
N ALA A 52 12.64 -14.73 -30.64
CA ALA A 52 14.07 -14.81 -30.33
C ALA A 52 14.31 -15.61 -29.03
N PRO A 53 14.29 -16.95 -29.08
CA PRO A 53 14.36 -17.83 -27.89
C PRO A 53 15.55 -17.62 -26.95
N LYS A 54 16.67 -17.10 -27.46
CA LYS A 54 17.89 -16.85 -26.67
C LYS A 54 18.02 -15.40 -26.18
N SER A 55 17.02 -14.56 -26.42
CA SER A 55 17.04 -13.13 -26.03
C SER A 55 16.82 -12.89 -24.54
N ALA A 56 16.43 -13.91 -23.79
CA ALA A 56 16.13 -13.77 -22.37
C ALA A 56 17.40 -13.46 -21.55
N PRO A 57 17.39 -12.40 -20.72
CA PRO A 57 18.50 -12.13 -19.82
C PRO A 57 18.60 -13.16 -18.69
N PRO A 58 19.70 -13.18 -17.92
CA PRO A 58 19.88 -14.10 -16.79
C PRO A 58 18.70 -14.04 -15.80
N ALA A 59 18.27 -15.21 -15.29
CA ALA A 59 17.17 -15.32 -14.34
C ALA A 59 17.37 -14.49 -13.05
N LEU A 60 18.63 -14.20 -12.69
CA LEU A 60 18.97 -13.33 -11.56
C LEU A 60 18.36 -11.93 -11.71
N LEU A 61 18.25 -11.38 -12.93
CA LEU A 61 17.60 -10.08 -13.14
C LEU A 61 16.12 -10.12 -12.77
N GLY A 62 15.41 -11.21 -13.11
CA GLY A 62 14.01 -11.38 -12.72
C GLY A 62 13.87 -11.48 -11.20
N THR A 63 14.71 -12.30 -10.56
CA THR A 63 14.76 -12.43 -9.09
C THR A 63 15.04 -11.09 -8.41
N LEU A 64 15.98 -10.29 -8.94
CA LEU A 64 16.26 -8.94 -8.45
C LEU A 64 15.04 -8.04 -8.59
N GLY A 65 14.37 -8.06 -9.76
CA GLY A 65 13.15 -7.29 -9.99
C GLY A 65 12.05 -7.63 -8.97
N LEU A 66 11.81 -8.91 -8.72
CA LEU A 66 10.83 -9.37 -7.73
C LEU A 66 11.22 -8.99 -6.29
N LEU A 67 12.51 -9.05 -5.95
CA LEU A 67 13.04 -8.60 -4.66
C LEU A 67 12.70 -7.13 -4.42
N LEU A 68 13.00 -6.25 -5.37
CA LEU A 68 12.72 -4.82 -5.25
C LEU A 68 11.22 -4.54 -5.10
N PHE A 69 10.39 -5.27 -5.86
CA PHE A 69 8.94 -5.19 -5.76
C PHE A 69 8.42 -5.61 -4.37
N LEU A 70 8.82 -6.77 -3.88
CA LEU A 70 8.37 -7.29 -2.58
C LEU A 70 8.89 -6.46 -1.41
N TYR A 71 10.13 -5.98 -1.48
CA TYR A 71 10.68 -5.09 -0.46
C TYR A 71 9.89 -3.79 -0.37
N GLY A 72 9.61 -3.14 -1.51
CA GLY A 72 8.82 -1.91 -1.54
C GLY A 72 7.38 -2.08 -1.03
N ILE A 73 6.78 -3.25 -1.26
CA ILE A 73 5.47 -3.62 -0.68
C ILE A 73 5.56 -3.70 0.84
N GLY A 74 6.57 -4.40 1.36
CA GLY A 74 6.75 -4.59 2.79
C GLY A 74 6.95 -3.26 3.52
N ILE A 75 7.84 -2.41 2.99
CA ILE A 75 8.09 -1.08 3.57
C ILE A 75 6.84 -0.19 3.53
N GLN A 76 6.08 -0.21 2.44
CA GLN A 76 4.89 0.63 2.30
C GLN A 76 3.75 0.26 3.24
N TYR A 77 3.47 -1.03 3.34
CA TYR A 77 2.25 -1.54 3.95
C TYR A 77 2.47 -2.19 5.32
N GLY A 78 3.69 -2.11 5.88
CA GLY A 78 4.02 -2.75 7.16
C GLY A 78 3.05 -2.39 8.29
N ALA A 79 2.79 -1.10 8.53
CA ALA A 79 1.87 -0.67 9.59
C ALA A 79 0.43 -1.19 9.36
N GLN A 80 -0.07 -1.07 8.13
CA GLN A 80 -1.42 -1.51 7.74
C GLN A 80 -1.56 -3.03 7.87
N PHE A 81 -0.59 -3.80 7.38
CA PHE A 81 -0.56 -5.26 7.49
C PHE A 81 -0.71 -5.72 8.95
N PHE A 82 0.10 -5.21 9.87
CA PHE A 82 0.01 -5.61 11.29
C PHE A 82 -1.30 -5.15 11.94
N ARG A 83 -1.86 -4.00 11.54
CA ARG A 83 -3.19 -3.58 11.97
C ARG A 83 -4.28 -4.51 11.42
N GLY A 84 -4.10 -5.02 10.21
CA GLY A 84 -4.96 -6.02 9.59
C GLY A 84 -4.98 -7.34 10.37
N LEU A 85 -3.86 -7.73 10.98
CA LEU A 85 -3.77 -8.95 11.78
C LEU A 85 -4.35 -8.83 13.19
N THR A 86 -4.49 -7.61 13.72
CA THR A 86 -4.92 -7.40 15.11
C THR A 86 -6.31 -6.78 15.24
N SER A 87 -6.72 -5.96 14.28
CA SER A 87 -8.04 -5.32 14.31
C SER A 87 -9.16 -6.32 14.03
N ARG A 88 -10.33 -6.16 14.69
CA ARG A 88 -11.48 -7.06 14.50
C ARG A 88 -11.93 -7.14 13.05
N GLU A 89 -11.98 -5.99 12.37
CA GLU A 89 -12.36 -5.93 10.95
C GLU A 89 -11.29 -6.55 10.06
N GLY A 90 -10.01 -6.25 10.31
CA GLY A 90 -8.88 -6.81 9.56
C GLY A 90 -8.75 -8.33 9.71
N VAL A 91 -9.03 -8.89 10.89
CA VAL A 91 -8.99 -10.34 11.11
C VAL A 91 -10.08 -11.04 10.30
N LYS A 92 -11.31 -10.51 10.31
CA LYS A 92 -12.41 -11.01 9.48
C LYS A 92 -12.07 -10.93 7.99
N ALA A 93 -11.51 -9.80 7.55
CA ALA A 93 -11.07 -9.59 6.18
C ALA A 93 -9.96 -10.56 5.75
N ASN A 94 -8.94 -10.77 6.60
CA ASN A 94 -7.87 -11.75 6.34
C ASN A 94 -8.42 -13.18 6.31
N ALA A 95 -9.34 -13.53 7.20
CA ALA A 95 -9.98 -14.85 7.20
C ALA A 95 -10.77 -15.08 5.91
N ALA A 96 -11.58 -14.10 5.48
CA ALA A 96 -12.34 -14.17 4.22
C ALA A 96 -11.43 -14.36 3.00
N ALA A 97 -10.38 -13.54 2.89
CA ALA A 97 -9.42 -13.62 1.79
C ALA A 97 -8.63 -14.94 1.83
N CYS A 98 -8.23 -15.40 3.02
CA CYS A 98 -7.50 -16.65 3.20
C CYS A 98 -8.34 -17.85 2.72
N LEU A 99 -9.62 -17.91 3.10
CA LEU A 99 -10.55 -18.94 2.63
C LEU A 99 -10.69 -18.93 1.12
N GLY A 100 -10.83 -17.74 0.51
CA GLY A 100 -10.89 -17.61 -0.96
C GLY A 100 -9.61 -18.08 -1.66
N VAL A 101 -8.44 -17.71 -1.11
CA VAL A 101 -7.13 -18.11 -1.64
C VAL A 101 -6.92 -19.62 -1.54
N ILE A 102 -7.19 -20.21 -0.37
CA ILE A 102 -7.05 -21.66 -0.17
C ILE A 102 -8.04 -22.42 -1.07
N ALA A 103 -9.31 -22.02 -1.12
CA ALA A 103 -10.30 -22.66 -1.97
C ALA A 103 -9.91 -22.61 -3.45
N SER A 104 -9.43 -21.46 -3.92
CA SER A 104 -8.92 -21.29 -5.30
C SER A 104 -7.72 -22.19 -5.58
N GLY A 105 -6.75 -22.26 -4.66
CA GLY A 105 -5.59 -23.13 -4.79
C GLY A 105 -5.96 -24.62 -4.81
N LEU A 106 -6.88 -25.04 -3.95
CA LEU A 106 -7.38 -26.42 -3.92
C LEU A 106 -8.10 -26.79 -5.21
N VAL A 107 -8.93 -25.88 -5.76
CA VAL A 107 -9.60 -26.09 -7.05
C VAL A 107 -8.58 -26.16 -8.20
N ALA A 108 -7.55 -25.32 -8.20
CA ALA A 108 -6.48 -25.39 -9.17
C ALA A 108 -5.77 -26.76 -9.14
N CYS A 109 -5.45 -27.26 -7.94
CA CYS A 109 -4.87 -28.60 -7.77
C CYS A 109 -5.86 -29.73 -8.12
N ALA A 110 -7.17 -29.55 -7.90
CA ALA A 110 -8.17 -30.55 -8.24
C ALA A 110 -8.18 -30.84 -9.75
N PHE A 111 -7.88 -29.85 -10.59
CA PHE A 111 -7.78 -30.03 -12.04
C PHE A 111 -6.67 -30.99 -12.50
N ILE A 112 -5.73 -31.36 -11.62
CA ILE A 112 -4.72 -32.39 -11.92
C ILE A 112 -5.39 -33.73 -12.31
N HIS A 113 -6.51 -34.06 -11.68
CA HIS A 113 -7.32 -35.25 -12.01
C HIS A 113 -7.95 -35.19 -13.41
N PHE A 114 -7.98 -34.00 -14.02
CA PHE A 114 -8.50 -33.74 -15.36
C PHE A 114 -7.36 -33.54 -16.38
N GLY A 115 -6.13 -33.97 -16.06
CA GLY A 115 -5.04 -34.14 -17.01
C GLY A 115 -4.05 -32.96 -17.11
N ILE A 116 -4.10 -31.97 -16.20
CA ILE A 116 -3.06 -30.93 -16.14
C ILE A 116 -1.94 -31.31 -15.17
N THR A 117 -0.73 -30.82 -15.42
CA THR A 117 0.39 -31.07 -14.50
C THR A 117 0.27 -30.22 -13.24
N LEU A 118 0.93 -30.61 -12.15
CA LEU A 118 1.04 -29.78 -10.94
C LEU A 118 1.64 -28.40 -11.26
N ALA A 119 2.60 -28.33 -12.19
CA ALA A 119 3.20 -27.06 -12.59
C ALA A 119 2.17 -26.15 -13.26
N ASP A 120 1.32 -26.71 -14.13
CA ASP A 120 0.23 -25.95 -14.76
C ASP A 120 -0.79 -25.47 -13.72
N ALA A 121 -1.18 -26.34 -12.76
CA ALA A 121 -2.10 -25.98 -11.68
C ALA A 121 -1.59 -24.82 -10.82
N LEU A 122 -0.33 -24.88 -10.38
CA LEU A 122 0.27 -23.84 -9.54
C LEU A 122 0.53 -22.54 -10.33
N GLY A 123 0.90 -22.66 -11.61
CA GLY A 123 1.00 -21.52 -12.52
C GLY A 123 -0.35 -20.85 -12.76
N MET A 124 -1.40 -21.64 -13.00
CA MET A 124 -2.78 -21.20 -13.18
C MET A 124 -3.32 -20.49 -11.94
N PHE A 125 -3.08 -21.06 -10.74
CA PHE A 125 -3.40 -20.43 -9.47
C PHE A 125 -2.69 -19.08 -9.30
N ALA A 126 -1.39 -19.04 -9.59
CA ALA A 126 -0.61 -17.81 -9.54
C ALA A 126 -1.11 -16.76 -10.54
N GLY A 127 -1.49 -17.14 -11.77
CA GLY A 127 -1.95 -16.21 -12.79
C GLY A 127 -3.36 -15.69 -12.52
N SER A 128 -4.28 -16.58 -12.17
CA SER A 128 -5.66 -16.24 -11.78
C SER A 128 -5.70 -15.34 -10.56
N GLY A 129 -4.82 -15.59 -9.59
CA GLY A 129 -4.64 -14.74 -8.42
C GLY A 129 -3.58 -13.66 -8.59
N THR A 130 -3.14 -13.32 -9.81
CA THR A 130 -2.14 -12.27 -10.13
C THR A 130 -0.90 -12.23 -9.22
N SER A 131 -0.47 -13.37 -8.70
CA SER A 131 0.59 -13.49 -7.69
C SER A 131 1.90 -13.92 -8.32
N THR A 132 2.66 -12.91 -8.73
CA THR A 132 3.99 -13.06 -9.31
C THR A 132 4.98 -13.76 -8.38
N ALA A 133 4.90 -13.51 -7.07
CA ALA A 133 5.73 -14.17 -6.07
C ALA A 133 5.46 -15.68 -6.02
N SER A 134 4.20 -16.09 -6.09
CA SER A 134 3.81 -17.50 -6.10
C SER A 134 4.29 -18.22 -7.36
N LEU A 135 4.21 -17.55 -8.52
CA LEU A 135 4.80 -18.07 -9.75
C LEU A 135 6.30 -18.34 -9.60
N GLN A 136 7.05 -17.38 -9.06
CA GLN A 136 8.50 -17.54 -8.92
C GLN A 136 8.87 -18.75 -8.07
N VAL A 137 8.12 -19.01 -6.99
CA VAL A 137 8.31 -20.21 -6.17
C VAL A 137 8.04 -21.47 -6.97
N ALA A 138 6.95 -21.53 -7.75
CA ALA A 138 6.66 -22.68 -8.60
C ALA A 138 7.79 -22.93 -9.62
N ILE A 139 8.29 -21.88 -10.30
CA ILE A 139 9.41 -21.99 -11.26
C ILE A 139 10.68 -22.48 -10.55
N ALA A 140 11.03 -21.87 -9.41
CA ALA A 140 12.28 -22.16 -8.70
C ALA A 140 12.31 -23.58 -8.13
N SER A 141 11.19 -24.03 -7.53
CA SER A 141 11.08 -25.33 -6.89
C SER A 141 10.90 -26.48 -7.90
N MET A 142 10.11 -26.27 -8.95
CA MET A 142 9.80 -27.33 -9.93
C MET A 142 10.77 -27.37 -11.11
N LYS A 143 11.59 -26.32 -11.31
CA LYS A 143 12.47 -26.14 -12.47
C LYS A 143 11.75 -26.32 -13.82
N SER A 144 10.45 -26.01 -13.83
CA SER A 144 9.58 -26.15 -14.99
C SER A 144 9.05 -24.79 -15.42
N SER A 145 9.04 -24.58 -16.73
CA SER A 145 8.45 -23.42 -17.39
C SER A 145 6.93 -23.52 -17.53
N ASN A 146 6.34 -24.70 -17.31
CA ASN A 146 4.89 -24.92 -17.49
C ASN A 146 4.09 -23.99 -16.58
N ALA A 147 4.58 -23.77 -15.34
CA ALA A 147 3.98 -22.81 -14.42
C ALA A 147 3.94 -21.38 -15.00
N ALA A 148 5.02 -20.94 -15.65
CA ALA A 148 5.07 -19.61 -16.27
C ALA A 148 4.14 -19.48 -17.47
N VAL A 149 3.99 -20.56 -18.25
CA VAL A 149 3.06 -20.62 -19.37
C VAL A 149 1.62 -20.57 -18.88
N ALA A 150 1.23 -21.42 -17.93
CA ALA A 150 -0.11 -21.42 -17.35
C ALA A 150 -0.45 -20.07 -16.67
N TYR A 151 0.51 -19.48 -15.95
CA TYR A 151 0.38 -18.13 -15.40
C TYR A 151 0.09 -17.10 -16.50
N SER A 152 0.85 -17.16 -17.60
CA SER A 152 0.71 -16.21 -18.70
C SER A 152 -0.66 -16.31 -19.38
N VAL A 153 -1.20 -17.52 -19.53
CA VAL A 153 -2.53 -17.74 -20.13
C VAL A 153 -3.64 -17.20 -19.22
N THR A 154 -3.52 -17.34 -17.90
CA THR A 154 -4.59 -16.96 -16.97
C THR A 154 -4.49 -15.55 -16.40
N TYR A 155 -3.30 -14.93 -16.44
CA TYR A 155 -3.07 -13.58 -15.91
C TYR A 155 -4.02 -12.50 -16.46
N PRO A 156 -4.32 -12.41 -17.78
CA PRO A 156 -5.25 -11.39 -18.30
C PRO A 156 -6.62 -11.49 -17.64
N PHE A 157 -7.09 -12.72 -17.42
CA PHE A 157 -8.34 -12.99 -16.75
C PHE A 157 -8.25 -12.71 -15.26
N GLY A 158 -7.10 -12.99 -14.63
CA GLY A 158 -6.79 -12.57 -13.26
C GLY A 158 -6.89 -11.06 -13.03
N VAL A 159 -6.69 -10.24 -14.07
CA VAL A 159 -6.88 -8.78 -14.00
C VAL A 159 -8.31 -8.37 -14.38
N ALA A 160 -8.79 -8.81 -15.54
CA ALA A 160 -10.08 -8.39 -16.10
C ALA A 160 -11.28 -9.00 -15.36
N GLY A 161 -11.16 -10.25 -14.91
CA GLY A 161 -12.25 -10.98 -14.29
C GLY A 161 -12.65 -10.45 -12.92
N PRO A 162 -11.75 -10.08 -11.99
CA PRO A 162 -12.14 -9.36 -10.79
C PRO A 162 -12.81 -8.02 -11.07
N ILE A 163 -12.35 -7.27 -12.07
CA ILE A 163 -12.99 -6.00 -12.47
C ILE A 163 -14.43 -6.25 -12.93
N LEU A 164 -14.64 -7.24 -13.80
CA LEU A 164 -15.97 -7.63 -14.26
C LEU A 164 -16.84 -8.14 -13.11
N PHE A 165 -16.27 -8.95 -12.22
CA PHE A 165 -16.96 -9.47 -11.04
C PHE A 165 -17.41 -8.34 -10.11
N LEU A 166 -16.53 -7.37 -9.82
CA LEU A 166 -16.86 -6.19 -9.01
C LEU A 166 -17.92 -5.31 -9.67
N TYR A 167 -17.86 -5.15 -11.00
CA TYR A 167 -18.90 -4.46 -11.77
C TYR A 167 -20.26 -5.12 -11.61
N VAL A 168 -20.34 -6.45 -11.82
CA VAL A 168 -21.57 -7.22 -11.67
C VAL A 168 -22.07 -7.16 -10.22
N LEU A 169 -21.18 -7.37 -9.25
CA LEU A 169 -21.50 -7.33 -7.83
C LEU A 169 -22.07 -5.96 -7.41
N ASN A 170 -21.46 -4.87 -7.88
CA ASN A 170 -21.97 -3.51 -7.65
C ASN A 170 -23.36 -3.31 -8.29
N SER A 171 -23.55 -3.78 -9.52
CA SER A 171 -24.82 -3.67 -10.24
C SER A 171 -25.94 -4.47 -9.56
N VAL A 172 -25.63 -5.63 -9.00
CA VAL A 172 -26.60 -6.50 -8.30
C VAL A 172 -26.94 -5.93 -6.92
N LEU A 173 -25.95 -5.53 -6.14
CA LEU A 173 -26.15 -5.01 -4.78
C LEU A 173 -26.61 -3.55 -4.76
N LYS A 174 -26.46 -2.81 -5.87
CA LYS A 174 -26.82 -1.38 -6.00
C LYS A 174 -26.33 -0.54 -4.82
N ALA A 175 -25.09 -0.78 -4.38
CA ALA A 175 -24.52 -0.14 -3.21
C ALA A 175 -24.42 1.38 -3.44
N LYS A 176 -25.15 2.16 -2.65
CA LYS A 176 -25.04 3.62 -2.67
C LYS A 176 -23.97 4.05 -1.68
N ILE A 177 -22.76 4.29 -2.17
CA ILE A 177 -21.66 4.81 -1.38
C ILE A 177 -21.47 6.29 -1.72
N SER A 178 -21.80 7.16 -0.77
CA SER A 178 -21.50 8.58 -0.88
C SER A 178 -20.01 8.80 -0.69
N LYS A 179 -19.38 9.53 -1.61
CA LYS A 179 -18.02 10.01 -1.42
C LYS A 179 -17.97 10.85 -0.13
N PRO A 180 -17.13 10.51 0.87
CA PRO A 180 -16.93 11.37 2.02
C PRO A 180 -16.50 12.76 1.55
N SER A 181 -16.99 13.83 2.20
CA SER A 181 -16.45 15.16 1.91
C SER A 181 -14.95 15.15 2.15
N ALA A 182 -14.18 15.83 1.30
CA ALA A 182 -12.76 16.00 1.55
C ALA A 182 -12.59 16.58 2.96
N LYS A 183 -11.86 15.88 3.83
CA LYS A 183 -11.55 16.36 5.18
C LYS A 183 -10.59 17.54 5.04
N VAL A 184 -11.15 18.71 4.83
CA VAL A 184 -10.41 19.97 4.90
C VAL A 184 -10.37 20.35 6.37
N LEU A 185 -9.19 20.73 6.86
CA LEU A 185 -9.10 21.26 8.21
C LEU A 185 -9.91 22.56 8.29
N GLU A 186 -10.96 22.54 9.08
CA GLU A 186 -11.71 23.73 9.42
C GLU A 186 -11.21 24.31 10.74
N THR A 187 -11.33 25.63 10.87
CA THR A 187 -10.95 26.36 12.07
C THR A 187 -12.09 27.23 12.56
N ALA A 188 -12.18 27.37 13.87
CA ALA A 188 -13.07 28.29 14.55
C ALA A 188 -12.27 29.07 15.61
N GLU A 189 -12.44 30.38 15.64
CA GLU A 189 -11.91 31.22 16.71
C GLU A 189 -13.05 31.53 17.67
N ILE A 190 -12.98 31.01 18.89
CA ILE A 190 -14.09 31.01 19.85
C ILE A 190 -13.69 31.82 21.08
N ALA A 191 -14.37 32.94 21.32
CA ALA A 191 -14.24 33.70 22.55
C ALA A 191 -14.97 32.97 23.69
N LEU A 192 -14.26 32.75 24.79
CA LEU A 192 -14.78 32.11 25.99
C LEU A 192 -15.77 33.05 26.70
N ARG A 193 -17.04 32.66 26.64
CA ARG A 193 -18.17 33.35 27.29
C ARG A 193 -18.86 32.50 28.34
N ASN A 194 -18.69 31.18 28.27
CA ASN A 194 -19.30 30.26 29.21
C ASN A 194 -18.59 30.30 30.57
N ALA A 195 -19.27 30.86 31.58
CA ALA A 195 -18.73 31.00 32.93
C ALA A 195 -18.42 29.68 33.64
N SER A 196 -19.07 28.57 33.26
CA SER A 196 -18.80 27.24 33.83
C SER A 196 -17.41 26.69 33.47
N LEU A 197 -16.73 27.30 32.50
CA LEU A 197 -15.40 26.90 32.03
C LEU A 197 -14.27 27.76 32.62
N PHE A 198 -14.61 28.87 33.29
CA PHE A 198 -13.61 29.76 33.85
C PHE A 198 -12.91 29.10 35.04
N GLY A 199 -11.59 29.28 35.15
CA GLY A 199 -10.78 28.66 36.19
C GLY A 199 -10.39 27.20 35.90
N LEU A 200 -10.99 26.55 34.90
CA LEU A 200 -10.55 25.22 34.45
C LEU A 200 -9.21 25.32 33.73
N LYS A 201 -8.44 24.23 33.79
CA LYS A 201 -7.26 24.08 32.96
C LYS A 201 -7.65 23.70 31.53
N LEU A 202 -6.82 24.06 30.55
CA LEU A 202 -7.05 23.70 29.15
C LEU A 202 -7.07 22.18 28.95
N SER A 203 -6.28 21.44 29.73
CA SER A 203 -6.29 19.96 29.77
C SER A 203 -7.63 19.38 30.27
N GLU A 204 -8.36 20.09 31.12
CA GLU A 204 -9.70 19.68 31.55
C GLU A 204 -10.74 20.04 30.49
N LEU A 205 -10.61 21.20 29.83
CA LEU A 205 -11.49 21.57 28.72
C LEU A 205 -11.36 20.58 27.56
N SER A 206 -10.15 20.13 27.22
CA SER A 206 -9.94 19.19 26.10
C SER A 206 -10.68 17.86 26.28
N THR A 207 -10.87 17.40 27.52
CA THR A 207 -11.69 16.21 27.82
C THR A 207 -13.20 16.42 27.65
N ARG A 208 -13.65 17.69 27.65
CA ARG A 208 -15.07 18.08 27.50
C ARG A 208 -15.42 18.48 26.07
N LEU A 209 -14.43 18.74 25.23
CA LEU A 209 -14.65 19.09 23.83
C LEU A 209 -15.17 17.87 23.04
N PRO A 210 -15.97 18.09 21.98
CA PRO A 210 -16.35 17.04 21.06
C PRO A 210 -15.15 16.31 20.49
N ALA A 211 -15.29 15.00 20.30
CA ALA A 211 -14.22 14.18 19.74
C ALA A 211 -13.78 14.71 18.36
N GLY A 212 -12.47 14.90 18.18
CA GLY A 212 -11.88 15.41 16.93
C GLY A 212 -11.67 16.93 16.89
N VAL A 213 -12.02 17.66 17.95
CA VAL A 213 -11.67 19.07 18.11
C VAL A 213 -10.35 19.20 18.87
N VAL A 214 -9.43 20.01 18.34
CA VAL A 214 -8.13 20.31 18.96
C VAL A 214 -7.97 21.82 19.10
N ILE A 215 -7.48 22.30 20.24
CA ILE A 215 -7.13 23.71 20.40
C ILE A 215 -5.70 23.93 19.93
N ALA A 216 -5.52 24.68 18.83
CA ALA A 216 -4.22 24.93 18.22
C ALA A 216 -3.50 26.17 18.76
N ALA A 217 -4.25 27.16 19.25
CA ALA A 217 -3.71 28.39 19.86
C ALA A 217 -4.70 29.00 20.84
N VAL A 218 -4.19 29.83 21.75
CA VAL A 218 -5.00 30.63 22.66
C VAL A 218 -4.55 32.09 22.58
N ARG A 219 -5.49 33.02 22.70
CA ARG A 219 -5.21 34.46 22.78
C ARG A 219 -5.74 35.02 24.09
N ARG A 220 -4.87 35.73 24.81
CA ARG A 220 -5.21 36.46 26.04
C ARG A 220 -4.62 37.86 25.97
N ALA A 221 -5.41 38.86 26.35
CA ALA A 221 -4.95 40.25 26.43
C ALA A 221 -4.19 40.71 25.16
N HIS A 222 -4.74 40.39 23.99
CA HIS A 222 -4.17 40.69 22.66
C HIS A 222 -2.87 39.97 22.27
N HIS A 223 -2.39 39.03 23.09
CA HIS A 223 -1.24 38.20 22.77
C HIS A 223 -1.66 36.78 22.39
N ASN A 224 -1.13 36.29 21.27
CA ASN A 224 -1.30 34.91 20.84
C ASN A 224 -0.22 34.02 21.46
N GLN A 225 -0.63 32.86 21.96
CA GLN A 225 0.26 31.93 22.62
C GLN A 225 -0.14 30.48 22.32
N LEU A 226 0.83 29.59 22.46
CA LEU A 226 0.57 28.17 22.27
C LEU A 226 -0.29 27.62 23.42
N PRO A 227 -1.12 26.60 23.13
CA PRO A 227 -1.88 25.93 24.18
C PRO A 227 -0.90 25.26 25.15
N SER A 228 -1.18 25.39 26.45
CA SER A 228 -0.47 24.70 27.53
C SER A 228 -1.49 24.00 28.40
N ASP A 229 -1.20 22.78 28.83
CA ASP A 229 -2.10 21.97 29.67
C ASP A 229 -2.41 22.65 31.02
N ASP A 230 -1.49 23.49 31.50
CA ASP A 230 -1.64 24.28 32.73
C ASP A 230 -2.29 25.65 32.50
N PHE A 231 -2.61 26.00 31.24
CA PHE A 231 -3.26 27.26 30.94
C PHE A 231 -4.66 27.29 31.54
N THR A 232 -4.86 28.17 32.53
CA THR A 232 -6.15 28.37 33.19
C THR A 232 -7.02 29.31 32.36
N LEU A 233 -8.23 28.88 32.00
CA LEU A 233 -9.18 29.62 31.19
C LEU A 233 -9.77 30.82 31.95
N ARG A 234 -9.89 31.95 31.26
CA ARG A 234 -10.51 33.19 31.78
C ARG A 234 -11.52 33.73 30.78
N VAL A 235 -12.34 34.66 31.28
CA VAL A 235 -13.24 35.44 30.45
C VAL A 235 -12.44 36.16 29.34
N ASP A 236 -13.04 36.26 28.15
CA ASP A 236 -12.48 36.91 26.96
C ASP A 236 -11.23 36.27 26.34
N ASP A 237 -10.76 35.13 26.86
CA ASP A 237 -9.79 34.33 26.12
C ASP A 237 -10.40 33.88 24.78
N VAL A 238 -9.59 33.87 23.71
CA VAL A 238 -10.02 33.33 22.41
C VAL A 238 -9.26 32.03 22.15
N LEU A 239 -9.99 30.98 21.81
CA LEU A 239 -9.47 29.66 21.48
C LEU A 239 -9.51 29.45 19.97
N LEU A 240 -8.38 29.10 19.35
CA LEU A 240 -8.35 28.62 17.97
C LEU A 240 -8.60 27.11 17.98
N ALA A 241 -9.84 26.71 17.75
CA ALA A 241 -10.25 25.32 17.61
C ALA A 241 -10.10 24.84 16.16
N THR A 242 -9.65 23.60 15.97
CA THR A 242 -9.51 22.96 14.65
C THR A 242 -10.21 21.61 14.64
N ALA A 243 -10.83 21.25 13.51
CA ALA A 243 -11.45 19.95 13.29
C ALA A 243 -11.45 19.60 11.79
N THR A 244 -11.77 18.35 11.46
CA THR A 244 -11.92 17.89 10.06
C THR A 244 -13.35 17.93 9.54
N GLU A 245 -14.30 18.29 10.41
CA GLU A 245 -15.72 18.44 10.11
C GLU A 245 -16.24 19.71 10.80
N ARG A 246 -17.23 20.37 10.18
CA ARG A 246 -17.85 21.58 10.74
C ARG A 246 -18.61 21.34 12.04
N ARG A 247 -19.40 20.27 12.09
CA ARG A 247 -20.33 19.98 13.19
C ARG A 247 -19.65 19.92 14.57
N PRO A 248 -18.52 19.23 14.77
CA PRO A 248 -17.78 19.29 16.04
C PRO A 248 -17.31 20.70 16.43
N LEU A 249 -16.96 21.56 15.47
CA LEU A 249 -16.59 22.96 15.76
C LEU A 249 -17.80 23.79 16.20
N ASP A 250 -18.96 23.56 15.60
CA ASP A 250 -20.18 24.26 15.98
C ASP A 250 -20.62 23.83 17.40
N GLU A 251 -20.50 22.53 17.73
CA GLU A 251 -20.73 22.00 19.08
C GLU A 251 -19.73 22.59 20.10
N ALA A 252 -18.44 22.65 19.75
CA ALA A 252 -17.41 23.28 20.58
C ALA A 252 -17.66 24.77 20.78
N THR A 253 -18.14 25.46 19.74
CA THR A 253 -18.53 26.87 19.80
C THR A 253 -19.67 27.05 20.80
N ALA A 254 -20.74 26.26 20.67
CA ALA A 254 -21.89 26.31 21.56
C ALA A 254 -21.51 26.03 23.02
N LEU A 255 -20.54 25.15 23.26
CA LEU A 255 -20.02 24.86 24.60
C LEU A 255 -19.20 26.03 25.17
N CYS A 256 -18.29 26.60 24.38
CA CYS A 256 -17.28 27.54 24.87
C CYS A 256 -17.76 29.01 24.89
N GLY A 257 -18.55 29.42 23.90
CA GLY A 257 -19.02 30.80 23.79
C GLY A 257 -19.37 31.23 22.37
N GLU A 258 -18.68 32.26 21.87
CA GLU A 258 -19.07 32.99 20.66
C GLU A 258 -17.94 32.99 19.62
N LEU A 259 -18.30 32.88 18.34
CA LEU A 259 -17.33 32.99 17.24
C LEU A 259 -16.78 34.43 17.13
N GLN A 260 -15.46 34.56 17.11
CA GLN A 260 -14.76 35.79 16.78
C GLN A 260 -13.70 35.54 15.70
N PRO A 261 -14.12 35.32 14.43
CA PRO A 261 -13.19 35.05 13.35
C PRO A 261 -12.19 36.20 13.15
N GLY A 262 -10.90 35.87 13.01
CA GLY A 262 -9.85 36.82 12.67
C GLY A 262 -9.09 37.41 13.86
N ARG A 263 -9.52 37.21 15.11
CA ARG A 263 -8.85 37.65 16.34
C ARG A 263 -7.43 37.09 16.49
N ILE A 264 -7.22 35.84 16.11
CA ILE A 264 -5.94 35.12 16.18
C ILE A 264 -5.27 35.15 14.80
N SER A 265 -5.98 34.71 13.75
CA SER A 265 -5.39 34.54 12.42
C SER A 265 -4.92 35.83 11.74
N SER A 266 -5.51 36.98 12.09
CA SER A 266 -5.12 38.30 11.54
C SER A 266 -3.99 38.98 12.34
N HIS A 267 -3.74 38.56 13.58
CA HIS A 267 -2.69 39.13 14.44
C HIS A 267 -1.51 38.15 14.56
N ARG A 268 -0.47 38.34 13.75
CA ARG A 268 0.65 37.37 13.63
C ARG A 268 1.94 37.76 14.35
N GLU A 269 1.86 38.73 15.25
CA GLU A 269 3.03 39.29 15.94
C GLU A 269 3.68 38.27 16.88
N ASP A 270 2.89 37.61 17.73
CA ASP A 270 3.41 36.61 18.68
C ASP A 270 3.56 35.21 18.07
N LEU A 271 2.60 34.82 17.23
CA LEU A 271 2.56 33.52 16.54
C LEU A 271 2.22 33.73 15.08
N ASP A 272 3.09 33.23 14.19
CA ASP A 272 2.78 33.14 12.77
C ASP A 272 2.59 31.68 12.36
N TYR A 273 1.79 31.51 11.33
CA TYR A 273 1.58 30.25 10.67
C TYR A 273 2.60 30.08 9.56
N MET A 274 3.34 28.97 9.61
CA MET A 274 4.24 28.59 8.52
C MET A 274 4.05 27.13 8.14
N ARG A 275 4.35 26.81 6.89
CA ARG A 275 4.37 25.44 6.38
C ARG A 275 5.80 25.02 6.12
N VAL A 276 6.13 23.81 6.54
CA VAL A 276 7.41 23.16 6.27
C VAL A 276 7.20 21.75 5.75
N PHE A 277 8.14 21.26 4.96
CA PHE A 277 8.21 19.85 4.59
C PHE A 277 8.97 19.06 5.66
N ALA A 278 8.40 17.92 6.07
CA ALA A 278 9.12 16.92 6.85
C ALA A 278 10.12 16.18 5.94
N SER A 279 11.38 16.62 5.96
CA SER A 279 12.46 16.04 5.17
C SER A 279 13.65 15.60 5.99
N SER A 280 13.79 16.09 7.22
CA SER A 280 14.90 15.72 8.10
C SER A 280 14.72 14.31 8.67
N PRO A 281 15.79 13.46 8.67
CA PRO A 281 15.78 12.17 9.35
C PRO A 281 15.51 12.26 10.85
N SER A 282 15.71 13.42 11.50
CA SER A 282 15.36 13.60 12.92
C SER A 282 13.85 13.61 13.16
N VAL A 283 13.07 14.08 12.19
CA VAL A 283 11.62 14.28 12.28
C VAL A 283 10.85 13.14 11.63
N VAL A 284 11.32 12.63 10.49
CA VAL A 284 10.65 11.55 9.74
C VAL A 284 10.65 10.24 10.55
N GLY A 285 9.48 9.59 10.61
CA GLY A 285 9.27 8.36 11.37
C GLY A 285 9.02 8.59 12.86
N THR A 286 8.93 9.84 13.32
CA THR A 286 8.67 10.19 14.72
C THR A 286 7.19 10.57 14.92
N ALA A 287 6.58 10.11 16.00
CA ALA A 287 5.23 10.52 16.41
C ALA A 287 5.21 11.97 16.88
N LEU A 288 4.15 12.73 16.59
CA LEU A 288 4.05 14.15 16.95
C LEU A 288 4.28 14.40 18.44
N GLY A 289 3.73 13.56 19.32
CA GLY A 289 3.93 13.68 20.77
C GLY A 289 5.36 13.40 21.25
N ASN A 290 6.18 12.76 20.41
CA ASN A 290 7.60 12.47 20.70
C ASN A 290 8.56 13.47 20.04
N LEU A 291 8.05 14.46 19.30
CA LEU A 291 8.89 15.50 18.70
C LEU A 291 9.44 16.41 19.78
N ARG A 292 10.77 16.44 19.90
CA ARG A 292 11.48 17.39 20.75
C ARG A 292 11.98 18.54 19.90
N PHE A 293 11.33 19.68 20.02
CA PHE A 293 11.78 20.91 19.36
C PHE A 293 13.13 21.36 19.96
N PRO A 294 13.95 22.11 19.20
CA PRO A 294 15.20 22.67 19.72
C PRO A 294 14.97 23.55 20.97
N ASP A 295 15.95 23.61 21.87
CA ASP A 295 15.82 24.36 23.12
C ASP A 295 15.44 25.84 22.88
N GLY A 296 14.49 26.32 23.68
CA GLY A 296 13.96 27.68 23.59
C GLY A 296 13.03 27.94 22.39
N VAL A 297 12.71 26.93 21.57
CA VAL A 297 11.75 27.07 20.46
C VAL A 297 10.34 26.72 20.94
N ASN A 298 9.47 27.73 21.01
CA ASN A 298 8.04 27.54 21.25
C ASN A 298 7.32 27.32 19.90
N CYS A 299 6.90 26.09 19.62
CA CYS A 299 6.27 25.70 18.36
C CYS A 299 5.19 24.64 18.61
N ALA A 300 4.06 24.71 17.89
CA ALA A 300 3.02 23.68 17.90
C ALA A 300 2.64 23.27 16.47
N VAL A 301 2.24 22.01 16.32
CA VAL A 301 1.76 21.46 15.04
C VAL A 301 0.26 21.67 14.94
N ALA A 302 -0.16 22.59 14.07
CA ALA A 302 -1.57 22.88 13.85
C ALA A 302 -2.27 21.79 13.02
N HIS A 303 -1.59 21.29 11.99
CA HIS A 303 -2.07 20.17 11.16
C HIS A 303 -0.93 19.55 10.35
N VAL A 304 -1.18 18.35 9.84
CA VAL A 304 -0.30 17.66 8.91
C VAL A 304 -1.08 17.35 7.65
N ARG A 305 -0.57 17.76 6.50
CA ARG A 305 -1.12 17.37 5.20
C ARG A 305 -0.26 16.29 4.57
N ARG A 306 -0.86 15.14 4.28
CA ARG A 306 -0.22 13.99 3.63
C ARG A 306 -0.87 13.76 2.27
N GLY A 307 -0.11 14.03 1.21
CA GLY A 307 -0.69 14.09 -0.14
C GLY A 307 -1.81 15.13 -0.22
N ASP A 308 -3.02 14.67 -0.50
CA ASP A 308 -4.22 15.51 -0.65
C ASP A 308 -5.11 15.57 0.60
N ALA A 309 -4.78 14.82 1.67
CA ALA A 309 -5.56 14.75 2.90
C ALA A 309 -4.96 15.62 4.01
N ASP A 310 -5.80 16.39 4.71
CA ASP A 310 -5.44 17.05 5.96
C ASP A 310 -5.73 16.11 7.14
N LEU A 311 -4.71 15.85 7.95
CA LEU A 311 -4.73 14.98 9.11
C LEU A 311 -4.76 15.82 10.39
N LEU A 312 -5.56 15.39 11.36
CA LEU A 312 -5.57 15.96 12.70
C LEU A 312 -4.23 15.71 13.40
N SER A 313 -3.72 16.72 14.11
CA SER A 313 -2.50 16.64 14.91
C SER A 313 -2.73 15.86 16.21
N THR A 314 -2.81 14.53 16.15
CA THR A 314 -2.83 13.70 17.37
C THR A 314 -1.42 13.32 17.81
N PRO A 315 -1.17 13.07 19.11
CA PRO A 315 0.15 12.70 19.61
C PRO A 315 0.74 11.44 18.94
N GLU A 316 -0.12 10.52 18.49
CA GLU A 316 0.26 9.26 17.86
C GLU A 316 0.56 9.40 16.36
N LEU A 317 0.23 10.54 15.75
CA LEU A 317 0.45 10.74 14.32
C LEU A 317 1.95 10.71 14.01
N VAL A 318 2.39 9.71 13.25
CA VAL A 318 3.79 9.57 12.83
C VAL A 318 4.02 10.35 11.54
N LEU A 319 5.00 11.27 11.57
CA LEU A 319 5.39 12.04 10.38
C LEU A 319 6.07 11.16 9.34
N GLU A 320 5.72 11.37 8.07
CA GLU A 320 6.28 10.72 6.89
C GLU A 320 7.11 11.71 6.07
N ALA A 321 8.09 11.19 5.33
CA ALA A 321 8.85 11.99 4.39
C ALA A 321 7.90 12.60 3.35
N GLY A 322 7.95 13.92 3.18
CA GLY A 322 7.07 14.65 2.27
C GLY A 322 5.80 15.23 2.89
N ASP A 323 5.49 14.90 4.15
CA ASP A 323 4.38 15.54 4.86
C ASP A 323 4.59 17.06 4.90
N ARG A 324 3.50 17.81 4.66
CA ARG A 324 3.47 19.26 4.85
C ARG A 324 2.95 19.55 6.23
N VAL A 325 3.81 20.03 7.11
CA VAL A 325 3.48 20.31 8.50
C VAL A 325 3.16 21.79 8.63
N GLY A 326 1.92 22.09 9.02
CA GLY A 326 1.48 23.43 9.39
C GLY A 326 1.83 23.72 10.84
N LEU A 327 2.68 24.71 11.07
CA LEU A 327 3.24 25.05 12.38
C LEU A 327 2.80 26.44 12.80
N LEU A 328 2.51 26.58 14.09
CA LEU A 328 2.37 27.85 14.77
C LEU A 328 3.64 28.10 15.57
N VAL A 329 4.37 29.14 15.22
CA VAL A 329 5.70 29.44 15.78
C VAL A 329 5.88 30.94 15.91
N SER A 330 6.65 31.37 16.91
CA SER A 330 7.06 32.78 16.99
C SER A 330 7.94 33.17 15.81
N SER A 331 7.81 34.42 15.37
CA SER A 331 8.54 34.95 14.22
C SER A 331 10.07 34.80 14.37
N ALA A 332 10.59 34.93 15.58
CA ALA A 332 12.01 34.79 15.92
C ALA A 332 12.59 33.37 15.73
N HIS A 333 11.76 32.32 15.73
CA HIS A 333 12.21 30.92 15.71
C HIS A 333 12.03 30.19 14.38
N ARG A 334 11.46 30.86 13.37
CA ARG A 334 11.14 30.28 12.05
C ARG A 334 12.33 29.59 11.38
N ALA A 335 13.51 30.23 11.37
CA ALA A 335 14.70 29.69 10.71
C ALA A 335 15.19 28.40 11.39
N ARG A 336 15.20 28.38 12.74
CA ARG A 336 15.56 27.19 13.53
C ARG A 336 14.58 26.04 13.30
N VAL A 337 13.28 26.33 13.22
CA VAL A 337 12.25 25.33 12.92
C VAL A 337 12.39 24.80 11.50
N ARG A 338 12.60 25.66 10.48
CA ARG A 338 12.87 25.20 9.10
C ARG A 338 14.06 24.23 9.05
N ALA A 339 15.16 24.57 9.71
CA ALA A 339 16.33 23.70 9.76
C ALA A 339 16.04 22.37 10.47
N PHE A 340 15.27 22.38 11.56
CA PHE A 340 14.89 21.17 12.30
C PHE A 340 14.04 20.20 11.46
N PHE A 341 13.06 20.71 10.71
CA PHE A 341 12.26 19.90 9.78
C PHE A 341 13.00 19.57 8.47
N GLY A 342 14.10 20.28 8.20
CA GLY A 342 14.85 20.24 6.95
C GLY A 342 14.24 21.11 5.85
N ASP A 343 12.90 21.12 5.74
CA ASP A 343 12.11 21.91 4.77
C ASP A 343 12.63 21.82 3.33
N SER A 344 13.09 20.64 2.92
CA SER A 344 13.74 20.41 1.63
C SER A 344 12.95 19.42 0.79
N ILE A 345 12.40 19.90 -0.33
CA ILE A 345 11.73 19.06 -1.33
C ILE A 345 12.70 17.99 -1.88
N LYS A 346 13.97 18.34 -2.09
CA LYS A 346 14.98 17.36 -2.52
C LYS A 346 15.23 16.29 -1.47
N GLY A 347 15.31 16.68 -0.20
CA GLY A 347 15.47 15.75 0.92
C GLY A 347 14.29 14.79 1.09
N THR A 348 13.07 15.22 0.74
CA THR A 348 11.89 14.33 0.74
C THR A 348 11.90 13.28 -0.37
N ALA A 349 12.78 13.38 -1.37
CA ALA A 349 12.90 12.42 -2.46
C ALA A 349 14.10 11.47 -2.30
N ASP A 350 14.90 11.63 -1.25
CA ASP A 350 16.14 10.90 -1.09
C ASP A 350 15.89 9.48 -0.56
N LEU A 351 16.39 8.49 -1.29
CA LEU A 351 16.23 7.07 -0.98
C LEU A 351 17.48 6.60 -0.21
N SER A 352 17.32 6.14 1.03
CA SER A 352 18.45 5.57 1.77
C SER A 352 18.84 4.20 1.21
N PHE A 353 19.87 4.18 0.34
CA PHE A 353 20.44 2.93 -0.17
C PHE A 353 21.05 2.05 0.94
N ILE A 354 21.48 2.65 2.05
CA ILE A 354 21.95 1.92 3.23
C ILE A 354 20.79 1.11 3.83
N CYS A 355 19.64 1.73 4.08
CA CYS A 355 18.48 1.04 4.63
C CYS A 355 17.91 -0.01 3.67
N LEU A 356 17.85 0.31 2.37
CA LEU A 356 17.47 -0.64 1.33
C LEU A 356 18.39 -1.86 1.31
N GLY A 357 19.71 -1.63 1.30
CA GLY A 357 20.72 -2.69 1.26
C GLY A 357 20.69 -3.58 2.50
N ILE A 358 20.70 -2.99 3.70
CA ILE A 358 20.64 -3.74 4.97
C ILE A 358 19.32 -4.50 5.08
N GLY A 359 18.19 -3.85 4.77
CA GLY A 359 16.88 -4.49 4.85
C GLY A 359 16.73 -5.65 3.86
N ALA A 360 17.20 -5.48 2.62
CA ALA A 360 17.19 -6.55 1.63
C ALA A 360 18.13 -7.70 2.01
N ALA A 361 19.35 -7.40 2.47
CA ALA A 361 20.30 -8.41 2.92
C ALA A 361 19.77 -9.19 4.12
N ALA A 362 19.19 -8.53 5.11
CA ALA A 362 18.55 -9.18 6.26
C ALA A 362 17.39 -10.07 5.81
N GLY A 363 16.52 -9.60 4.91
CA GLY A 363 15.41 -10.37 4.37
C GLY A 363 15.86 -11.62 3.60
N LEU A 364 16.90 -11.51 2.77
CA LEU A 364 17.51 -12.64 2.08
C LEU A 364 18.19 -13.62 3.05
N LEU A 365 18.86 -13.11 4.08
CA LEU A 365 19.49 -13.93 5.12
C LEU A 365 18.44 -14.76 5.85
N VAL A 366 17.33 -14.15 6.30
CA VAL A 366 16.22 -14.88 6.92
C VAL A 366 15.59 -15.86 5.93
N GLY A 367 15.46 -15.46 4.66
CA GLY A 367 14.94 -16.32 3.60
C GLY A 367 15.80 -17.56 3.36
N ALA A 368 17.12 -17.45 3.48
CA ALA A 368 18.04 -18.56 3.27
C ALA A 368 18.04 -19.59 4.42
N ILE A 369 17.47 -19.26 5.58
CA ILE A 369 17.39 -20.18 6.72
C ILE A 369 16.43 -21.34 6.36
N PRO A 370 16.91 -22.60 6.34
CA PRO A 370 16.04 -23.74 6.09
C PRO A 370 15.17 -24.01 7.31
N LEU A 371 13.86 -23.95 7.13
CA LEU A 371 12.88 -24.35 8.13
C LEU A 371 12.58 -25.84 7.96
N ARG A 372 12.62 -26.58 9.07
CA ARG A 372 12.24 -27.99 9.12
C ARG A 372 10.87 -28.08 9.77
N ALA A 373 9.87 -28.52 9.02
CA ALA A 373 8.54 -28.78 9.56
C ALA A 373 8.26 -30.30 9.54
N PRO A 374 7.65 -30.85 10.60
CA PRO A 374 7.25 -32.26 10.62
C PRO A 374 6.35 -32.58 9.41
N GLY A 375 6.74 -33.57 8.60
CA GLY A 375 5.99 -34.02 7.41
C GLY A 375 6.23 -33.24 6.11
N LEU A 376 6.89 -32.08 6.13
CA LEU A 376 7.11 -31.22 4.93
C LEU A 376 8.58 -31.13 4.48
N GLY A 377 9.50 -31.80 5.18
CA GLY A 377 10.93 -31.74 4.91
C GLY A 377 11.56 -30.38 5.26
N ALA A 378 12.73 -30.11 4.69
CA ALA A 378 13.42 -28.84 4.81
C ALA A 378 13.03 -27.92 3.65
N PHE A 379 12.43 -26.76 3.95
CA PHE A 379 12.11 -25.74 2.95
C PHE A 379 12.59 -24.36 3.41
N SER A 380 12.88 -23.49 2.45
CA SER A 380 13.28 -22.10 2.69
C SER A 380 12.15 -21.18 2.27
N LEU A 381 11.92 -20.11 3.04
CA LEU A 381 10.92 -19.10 2.72
C LEU A 381 11.36 -18.21 1.53
N GLY A 382 12.64 -18.20 1.18
CA GLY A 382 13.20 -17.44 0.07
C GLY A 382 12.78 -15.96 0.13
N LEU A 383 12.26 -15.44 -1.00
CA LEU A 383 11.78 -14.05 -1.09
C LEU A 383 10.51 -13.76 -0.27
N ALA A 384 9.80 -14.77 0.24
CA ALA A 384 8.67 -14.53 1.15
C ALA A 384 9.16 -14.02 2.52
N ALA A 385 10.33 -14.50 2.99
CA ALA A 385 10.94 -13.97 4.20
C ALA A 385 11.42 -12.52 4.03
N LEU A 386 11.90 -12.16 2.83
CA LEU A 386 12.23 -10.78 2.50
C LEU A 386 10.99 -9.87 2.66
N LEU A 387 9.83 -10.28 2.15
CA LEU A 387 8.58 -9.53 2.34
C LEU A 387 8.25 -9.40 3.83
N LEU A 388 8.34 -10.48 4.61
CA LEU A 388 8.08 -10.47 6.06
C LEU A 388 9.02 -9.52 6.82
N VAL A 389 10.32 -9.57 6.55
CA VAL A 389 11.30 -8.65 7.15
C VAL A 389 11.00 -7.22 6.75
N ALA A 390 10.72 -6.96 5.47
CA ALA A 390 10.35 -5.63 4.98
C ALA A 390 9.07 -5.10 5.65
N LEU A 391 8.06 -5.95 5.90
CA LEU A 391 6.85 -5.58 6.66
C LEU A 391 7.18 -5.19 8.11
N CYS A 392 8.06 -5.93 8.77
CA CYS A 392 8.53 -5.60 10.12
C CYS A 392 9.27 -4.26 10.15
N LEU A 393 10.19 -4.03 9.21
CA LEU A 393 10.93 -2.78 9.10
C LEU A 393 10.01 -1.60 8.75
N GLY A 394 9.05 -1.80 7.83
CA GLY A 394 8.03 -0.82 7.48
C GLY A 394 7.11 -0.46 8.65
N LYS A 395 6.76 -1.44 9.50
CA LYS A 395 6.01 -1.20 10.75
C LYS A 395 6.85 -0.46 11.78
N ALA A 396 8.13 -0.81 11.91
CA ALA A 396 9.03 -0.15 12.85
C ALA A 396 9.26 1.32 12.47
N ARG A 397 9.23 1.63 11.16
CA ARG A 397 9.41 2.96 10.53
C ARG A 397 10.83 3.50 10.73
N ARG A 398 11.35 3.45 11.95
CA ARG A 398 12.67 3.93 12.34
C ARG A 398 13.25 3.11 13.50
N ASN A 399 14.54 2.80 13.43
CA ASN A 399 15.32 2.21 14.52
C ASN A 399 16.62 3.03 14.71
N GLY A 400 16.63 3.95 15.68
CA GLY A 400 17.80 4.81 15.93
C GLY A 400 18.14 5.71 14.72
N PRO A 401 19.32 5.55 14.09
CA PRO A 401 19.70 6.32 12.90
C PRO A 401 19.06 5.80 11.60
N PHE A 402 18.54 4.57 11.59
CA PHE A 402 17.97 3.96 10.39
C PHE A 402 16.50 4.36 10.22
N VAL A 403 16.20 5.06 9.12
CA VAL A 403 14.84 5.42 8.71
C VAL A 403 14.43 4.48 7.58
N TRP A 404 13.55 3.53 7.88
CA TRP A 404 13.10 2.51 6.94
C TRP A 404 12.01 3.01 5.98
N VAL A 405 11.32 4.09 6.35
CA VAL A 405 10.28 4.71 5.52
C VAL A 405 10.90 5.26 4.24
N MET A 406 10.27 4.95 3.11
CA MET A 406 10.65 5.49 1.80
C MET A 406 9.61 6.52 1.34
N PRO A 407 10.04 7.59 0.65
CA PRO A 407 9.12 8.48 -0.05
C PRO A 407 8.23 7.69 -1.02
N LEU A 408 6.94 8.03 -1.09
CA LEU A 408 5.97 7.31 -1.91
C LEU A 408 6.40 7.23 -3.38
N SER A 409 6.88 8.34 -3.96
CA SER A 409 7.34 8.40 -5.35
C SER A 409 8.52 7.45 -5.61
N ALA A 410 9.54 7.46 -4.74
CA ALA A 410 10.69 6.57 -4.84
C ALA A 410 10.26 5.09 -4.73
N ASN A 411 9.38 4.78 -3.78
CA ASN A 411 8.87 3.44 -3.60
C ASN A 411 8.03 2.94 -4.79
N LEU A 412 7.19 3.81 -5.36
CA LEU A 412 6.41 3.48 -6.56
C LEU A 412 7.32 3.19 -7.75
N VAL A 413 8.35 4.02 -7.98
CA VAL A 413 9.36 3.78 -9.03
C VAL A 413 10.07 2.45 -8.80
N LEU A 414 10.55 2.19 -7.58
CA LEU A 414 11.25 0.95 -7.22
C LEU A 414 10.38 -0.29 -7.47
N ARG A 415 9.12 -0.26 -7.02
CA ARG A 415 8.17 -1.37 -7.18
C ARG A 415 7.81 -1.59 -8.65
N ASN A 416 7.48 -0.54 -9.38
CA ASN A 416 7.05 -0.63 -10.77
C ASN A 416 8.21 -1.09 -11.67
N LEU A 417 9.41 -0.56 -11.46
CA LEU A 417 10.62 -0.99 -12.17
C LEU A 417 10.93 -2.46 -11.85
N GLY A 418 10.91 -2.84 -10.57
CA GLY A 418 11.18 -4.20 -10.14
C GLY A 418 10.21 -5.22 -10.75
N LEU A 419 8.91 -4.97 -10.65
CA LEU A 419 7.87 -5.82 -11.25
C LEU A 419 8.05 -5.94 -12.76
N THR A 420 8.35 -4.83 -13.43
CA THR A 420 8.52 -4.77 -14.89
C THR A 420 9.72 -5.58 -15.36
N ILE A 421 10.87 -5.47 -14.69
CA ILE A 421 12.07 -6.27 -15.00
C ILE A 421 11.78 -7.76 -14.82
N PHE A 422 11.08 -8.12 -13.74
CA PHE A 422 10.64 -9.50 -13.51
C PHE A 422 9.77 -10.01 -14.68
N LEU A 423 8.71 -9.28 -15.03
CA LEU A 423 7.76 -9.70 -16.05
C LEU A 423 8.41 -9.81 -17.43
N ALA A 424 9.28 -8.87 -17.77
CA ALA A 424 10.03 -8.91 -19.03
C ALA A 424 10.97 -10.11 -19.10
N GLN A 425 11.74 -10.38 -18.05
CA GLN A 425 12.66 -11.52 -18.01
C GLN A 425 11.91 -12.85 -18.12
N VAL A 426 10.84 -13.03 -17.32
CA VAL A 426 10.02 -14.24 -17.33
C VAL A 426 9.32 -14.44 -18.67
N GLY A 427 8.77 -13.37 -19.24
CA GLY A 427 8.13 -13.40 -20.56
C GLY A 427 9.11 -13.85 -21.64
N LEU A 428 10.28 -13.21 -21.73
CA LEU A 428 11.32 -13.57 -22.71
C LEU A 428 11.78 -15.03 -22.54
N SER A 429 11.98 -15.50 -21.31
CA SER A 429 12.40 -16.89 -21.05
C SER A 429 11.34 -17.94 -21.39
N CYS A 430 10.04 -17.58 -21.36
CA CYS A 430 8.94 -18.54 -21.51
C CYS A 430 8.28 -18.52 -22.88
N GLY A 431 8.56 -17.51 -23.71
CA GLY A 431 7.95 -17.33 -25.03
C GLY A 431 7.90 -18.57 -25.93
N PRO A 432 9.00 -19.31 -26.14
CA PRO A 432 9.00 -20.48 -27.02
C PRO A 432 8.02 -21.57 -26.58
N LYS A 433 7.96 -21.82 -25.27
CA LYS A 433 7.07 -22.84 -24.70
C LYS A 433 5.62 -22.36 -24.65
N PHE A 434 5.40 -21.06 -24.45
CA PHE A 434 4.06 -20.48 -24.49
C PHE A 434 3.37 -20.73 -25.83
N VAL A 435 4.05 -20.49 -26.96
CA VAL A 435 3.48 -20.74 -28.29
C VAL A 435 3.14 -22.22 -28.49
N ALA A 436 3.99 -23.13 -28.01
CA ALA A 436 3.76 -24.57 -28.10
C ALA A 436 2.53 -25.03 -27.28
N THR A 437 2.32 -24.46 -26.10
CA THR A 437 1.25 -24.88 -25.19
C THR A 437 -0.10 -24.18 -25.47
N VAL A 438 -0.10 -22.92 -25.92
CA VAL A 438 -1.36 -22.18 -26.15
C VAL A 438 -2.20 -22.80 -27.27
N GLY A 439 -1.57 -23.29 -28.34
CA GLY A 439 -2.29 -23.93 -29.43
C GLY A 439 -2.92 -25.27 -29.07
N THR A 440 -2.38 -25.99 -28.09
CA THR A 440 -2.76 -27.37 -27.76
C THR A 440 -3.59 -27.47 -26.49
N ALA A 441 -3.18 -26.80 -25.41
CA ALA A 441 -3.81 -26.84 -24.09
C ALA A 441 -4.37 -25.49 -23.63
N GLY A 442 -4.17 -24.42 -24.40
CA GLY A 442 -4.57 -23.04 -24.05
C GLY A 442 -6.05 -22.88 -23.69
N PRO A 443 -7.01 -23.40 -24.47
CA PRO A 443 -8.43 -23.24 -24.17
C PRO A 443 -8.86 -23.90 -22.84
N LEU A 444 -8.34 -25.09 -22.54
CA LEU A 444 -8.62 -25.79 -21.28
C LEU A 444 -7.97 -25.07 -20.09
N LEU A 445 -6.70 -24.65 -20.22
CA LEU A 445 -6.01 -23.87 -19.19
C LEU A 445 -6.72 -22.55 -18.90
N LEU A 446 -7.26 -21.90 -19.93
CA LEU A 446 -8.07 -20.69 -19.80
C LEU A 446 -9.35 -20.97 -19.02
N LEU A 447 -10.12 -21.99 -19.41
CA LEU A 447 -11.36 -22.36 -18.72
C LEU A 447 -11.12 -22.66 -17.24
N TYR A 448 -10.13 -23.48 -16.94
CA TYR A 448 -9.75 -23.83 -15.56
C TYR A 448 -9.23 -22.60 -14.80
N GLY A 449 -8.51 -21.70 -15.46
CA GLY A 449 -8.10 -20.42 -14.90
C GLY A 449 -9.27 -19.53 -14.53
N VAL A 450 -10.28 -19.40 -15.40
CA VAL A 450 -11.50 -18.63 -15.12
C VAL A 450 -12.24 -19.23 -13.93
N ILE A 451 -12.37 -20.56 -13.85
CA ILE A 451 -13.00 -21.22 -12.70
C ILE A 451 -12.21 -20.94 -11.41
N THR A 452 -10.90 -21.13 -11.44
CA THR A 452 -9.99 -20.87 -10.31
C THR A 452 -10.10 -19.44 -9.80
N LEU A 453 -10.20 -18.48 -10.73
CA LEU A 453 -10.43 -17.07 -10.47
C LEU A 453 -11.80 -16.80 -9.84
N LEU A 454 -12.87 -17.32 -10.44
CA LEU A 454 -14.24 -17.13 -9.93
C LEU A 454 -14.40 -17.68 -8.52
N VAL A 455 -13.72 -18.80 -8.21
CA VAL A 455 -13.65 -19.34 -6.85
C VAL A 455 -12.93 -18.36 -5.92
N LEU A 456 -11.78 -17.81 -6.33
CA LEU A 456 -11.05 -16.83 -5.52
C LEU A 456 -11.92 -15.62 -5.15
N VAL A 457 -12.47 -14.93 -6.15
CA VAL A 457 -13.25 -13.70 -5.91
C VAL A 457 -14.63 -13.99 -5.32
N GLY A 458 -15.26 -15.09 -5.75
CA GLY A 458 -16.58 -15.50 -5.30
C GLY A 458 -16.59 -15.93 -3.84
N VAL A 459 -15.70 -16.84 -3.43
CA VAL A 459 -15.60 -17.27 -2.02
C VAL A 459 -15.20 -16.09 -1.13
N THR A 460 -14.25 -15.26 -1.56
CA THR A 460 -13.87 -14.05 -0.81
C THR A 460 -15.08 -13.12 -0.62
N ALA A 461 -15.84 -12.84 -1.68
CA ALA A 461 -17.04 -12.01 -1.62
C ALA A 461 -18.12 -12.63 -0.72
N VAL A 462 -18.36 -13.93 -0.85
CA VAL A 462 -19.31 -14.68 -0.03
C VAL A 462 -18.99 -14.54 1.46
N CYS A 463 -17.72 -14.78 1.81
CA CYS A 463 -17.24 -14.65 3.17
C CYS A 463 -17.34 -13.20 3.67
N CYS A 464 -16.92 -12.20 2.89
CA CYS A 464 -16.96 -10.80 3.30
C CYS A 464 -18.39 -10.31 3.54
N LEU A 465 -19.27 -10.44 2.56
CA LEU A 465 -20.59 -9.81 2.57
C LEU A 465 -21.62 -10.57 3.40
N TRP A 466 -21.62 -11.90 3.35
CA TRP A 466 -22.69 -12.69 3.95
C TRP A 466 -22.26 -13.40 5.25
N VAL A 467 -21.04 -13.91 5.33
CA VAL A 467 -20.54 -14.60 6.55
C VAL A 467 -20.11 -13.60 7.60
N PHE A 468 -19.18 -12.71 7.26
CA PHE A 468 -18.61 -11.73 8.19
C PHE A 468 -19.37 -10.40 8.23
N ARG A 469 -20.29 -10.19 7.29
CA ARG A 469 -21.15 -9.01 7.16
C ARG A 469 -20.37 -7.70 7.16
N LEU A 470 -19.28 -7.67 6.39
CA LEU A 470 -18.48 -6.48 6.15
C LEU A 470 -19.23 -5.53 5.20
N SER A 471 -18.94 -4.23 5.29
CA SER A 471 -19.50 -3.25 4.35
C SER A 471 -19.01 -3.52 2.93
N PHE A 472 -19.74 -2.98 1.94
CA PHE A 472 -19.41 -3.21 0.53
C PHE A 472 -18.04 -2.64 0.16
N ASP A 473 -17.71 -1.42 0.58
CA ASP A 473 -16.41 -0.79 0.32
C ASP A 473 -15.24 -1.58 0.92
N THR A 474 -15.38 -2.04 2.17
CA THR A 474 -14.42 -2.95 2.80
C THR A 474 -14.28 -4.23 1.96
N SER A 475 -15.39 -4.88 1.60
CA SER A 475 -15.40 -6.14 0.86
C SER A 475 -14.71 -6.05 -0.50
N VAL A 476 -14.96 -4.96 -1.24
CA VAL A 476 -14.30 -4.71 -2.53
C VAL A 476 -12.79 -4.58 -2.33
N GLY A 477 -12.34 -3.83 -1.32
CA GLY A 477 -10.91 -3.73 -0.99
C GLY A 477 -10.27 -5.06 -0.60
N VAL A 478 -10.99 -5.92 0.13
CA VAL A 478 -10.52 -7.28 0.48
C VAL A 478 -10.35 -8.15 -0.78
N ILE A 479 -11.31 -8.10 -1.71
CA ILE A 479 -11.20 -8.81 -3.00
C ILE A 479 -9.98 -8.32 -3.79
N CYS A 480 -9.76 -7.00 -3.83
CA CYS A 480 -8.58 -6.41 -4.46
C CYS A 480 -7.28 -6.86 -3.79
N GLY A 481 -7.24 -6.96 -2.46
CA GLY A 481 -6.07 -7.45 -1.74
C GLY A 481 -5.83 -8.95 -1.95
N ALA A 482 -6.91 -9.74 -2.03
CA ALA A 482 -6.85 -11.17 -2.28
C ALA A 482 -6.32 -11.50 -3.69
N THR A 483 -6.60 -10.66 -4.69
CA THR A 483 -6.02 -10.78 -6.03
C THR A 483 -4.63 -10.14 -6.09
N GLY A 484 -4.46 -8.94 -5.55
CA GLY A 484 -3.16 -8.27 -5.43
C GLY A 484 -2.74 -7.46 -6.67
N ASN A 485 -3.71 -7.00 -7.47
CA ASN A 485 -3.45 -6.14 -8.62
C ASN A 485 -4.04 -4.71 -8.41
N PRO A 486 -3.20 -3.65 -8.46
CA PRO A 486 -3.66 -2.26 -8.31
C PRO A 486 -4.67 -1.77 -9.34
N ALA A 487 -4.75 -2.35 -10.54
CA ALA A 487 -5.75 -1.98 -11.55
C ALA A 487 -7.17 -2.31 -11.07
N ILE A 488 -7.32 -3.43 -10.34
CA ILE A 488 -8.59 -3.83 -9.74
C ILE A 488 -8.98 -2.83 -8.63
N LEU A 489 -8.00 -2.39 -7.82
CA LEU A 489 -8.21 -1.35 -6.81
C LEU A 489 -8.60 0.00 -7.42
N ALA A 490 -7.97 0.40 -8.53
CA ALA A 490 -8.34 1.62 -9.23
C ALA A 490 -9.81 1.59 -9.72
N PHE A 491 -10.30 0.43 -10.17
CA PHE A 491 -11.71 0.24 -10.49
C PHE A 491 -12.59 0.25 -9.23
N ALA A 492 -12.16 -0.43 -8.16
CA ALA A 492 -12.84 -0.44 -6.87
C ALA A 492 -13.11 0.97 -6.34
N ASN A 493 -12.11 1.85 -6.37
CA ASN A 493 -12.24 3.24 -5.94
C ASN A 493 -13.22 4.07 -6.80
N ARG A 494 -13.55 3.63 -8.02
CA ARG A 494 -14.60 4.27 -8.84
C ARG A 494 -16.01 3.88 -8.39
N ILE A 495 -16.21 2.62 -8.00
CA ILE A 495 -17.53 2.11 -7.56
C ILE A 495 -17.78 2.32 -6.06
N ALA A 496 -16.72 2.44 -5.27
CA ALA A 496 -16.73 2.72 -3.84
C ALA A 496 -15.73 3.85 -3.54
N PRO A 497 -16.10 5.13 -3.74
CA PRO A 497 -15.20 6.27 -3.59
C PRO A 497 -15.00 6.67 -2.12
N THR A 498 -14.57 5.72 -1.29
CA THR A 498 -14.14 5.91 0.11
C THR A 498 -12.66 5.55 0.23
N ASP A 499 -12.03 5.85 1.37
CA ASP A 499 -10.64 5.42 1.62
C ASP A 499 -10.54 3.92 1.99
N GLN A 500 -11.68 3.26 2.24
CA GLN A 500 -11.72 1.89 2.75
C GLN A 500 -11.12 0.85 1.78
N PRO A 501 -11.37 0.89 0.46
CA PRO A 501 -10.77 -0.06 -0.46
C PRO A 501 -9.23 -0.01 -0.43
N ASP A 502 -8.64 1.19 -0.36
CA ASP A 502 -7.19 1.37 -0.28
C ASP A 502 -6.63 0.84 1.05
N VAL A 503 -7.31 1.12 2.16
CA VAL A 503 -6.92 0.61 3.49
C VAL A 503 -6.98 -0.91 3.51
N MET A 504 -8.07 -1.51 3.04
CA MET A 504 -8.23 -2.97 3.02
C MET A 504 -7.27 -3.65 2.06
N TYR A 505 -7.03 -3.07 0.88
CA TYR A 505 -6.00 -3.57 -0.04
C TYR A 505 -4.64 -3.62 0.65
N ALA A 506 -4.23 -2.52 1.32
CA ALA A 506 -2.98 -2.45 2.04
C ALA A 506 -2.88 -3.47 3.19
N MET A 507 -3.98 -3.75 3.89
CA MET A 507 -4.02 -4.74 4.98
C MET A 507 -3.92 -6.19 4.48
N ILE A 508 -4.56 -6.50 3.34
CA ILE A 508 -4.78 -7.88 2.89
C ILE A 508 -3.74 -8.35 1.88
N PHE A 509 -3.27 -7.46 1.00
CA PHE A 509 -2.36 -7.84 -0.09
C PHE A 509 -1.06 -8.52 0.38
N PRO A 510 -0.33 -8.01 1.40
CA PRO A 510 0.87 -8.69 1.86
C PRO A 510 0.56 -10.06 2.49
N SER A 511 -0.50 -10.15 3.31
CA SER A 511 -0.96 -11.41 3.92
C SER A 511 -1.26 -12.47 2.86
N MET A 512 -2.04 -12.11 1.84
CA MET A 512 -2.45 -13.05 0.80
C MET A 512 -1.30 -13.43 -0.13
N THR A 513 -0.33 -12.54 -0.33
CA THR A 513 0.91 -12.88 -1.03
C THR A 513 1.67 -13.99 -0.28
N ILE A 514 1.80 -13.87 1.05
CA ILE A 514 2.43 -14.89 1.89
C ILE A 514 1.64 -16.20 1.83
N VAL A 515 0.31 -16.16 2.01
CA VAL A 515 -0.54 -17.37 1.97
C VAL A 515 -0.42 -18.08 0.62
N LYS A 516 -0.47 -17.36 -0.51
CA LYS A 516 -0.33 -17.98 -1.84
C LYS A 516 1.05 -18.59 -2.05
N VAL A 517 2.12 -17.94 -1.57
CA VAL A 517 3.48 -18.49 -1.65
C VAL A 517 3.59 -19.78 -0.83
N LEU A 518 3.12 -19.76 0.43
CA LEU A 518 3.12 -20.94 1.29
C LEU A 518 2.27 -22.07 0.71
N PHE A 519 1.10 -21.75 0.14
CA PHE A 519 0.26 -22.74 -0.53
C PHE A 519 1.02 -23.46 -1.65
N VAL A 520 1.72 -22.73 -2.53
CA VAL A 520 2.54 -23.32 -3.60
C VAL A 520 3.64 -24.22 -3.02
N GLN A 521 4.36 -23.78 -1.98
CA GLN A 521 5.40 -24.60 -1.34
C GLN A 521 4.84 -25.90 -0.76
N ILE A 522 3.73 -25.80 -0.02
CA ILE A 522 3.06 -26.94 0.62
C ILE A 522 2.53 -27.90 -0.44
N ALA A 523 1.88 -27.41 -1.51
CA ALA A 523 1.37 -28.24 -2.59
C ALA A 523 2.48 -29.03 -3.29
N ILE A 524 3.65 -28.40 -3.52
CA ILE A 524 4.83 -29.09 -4.08
C ILE A 524 5.37 -30.13 -3.11
N ALA A 525 5.49 -29.80 -1.82
CA ALA A 525 5.98 -30.73 -0.81
C ALA A 525 5.08 -31.97 -0.66
N ILE A 526 3.75 -31.77 -0.64
CA ILE A 526 2.77 -32.86 -0.57
C ILE A 526 2.83 -33.74 -1.81
N ALA A 527 3.07 -33.18 -3.00
CA ALA A 527 3.17 -33.98 -4.23
C ALA A 527 4.50 -34.72 -4.37
N ALA A 528 5.52 -34.35 -3.60
CA ALA A 528 6.85 -34.96 -3.61
C ALA A 528 7.04 -36.07 -2.57
N GLY A 529 6.20 -36.11 -1.54
CA GLY A 529 6.12 -37.19 -0.54
C GLY A 529 5.00 -38.16 -0.88
#